data_AF-A0A433C2A8-F1
#
_entry.id   AF-A0A433C2A8-F1
#
_cell.length_a   1.000
_cell.length_b   1.000
_cell.length_c   1.000
_cell.angle_alpha   90.00
_cell.angle_beta   90.00
_cell.angle_gamma   90.00
#
_symmetry.space_group_name_H-M   'P 1'
#
loop_
_entity.id
_entity.type
_entity.pdbx_description
1 polymer ?
#
loop_
_entity_poly.entity_id
_entity_poly.type
_entity_poly.pdbx_seq_one_letter_code
_entity_poly.pdbx_strand_id
1 'polypeptide(L)'
;MSAAPATLDLDDVEGLIAADRDGLLRAASMAGAQTRAVAAALTEGELDELRSDQRPRTVTWVCGRGMSGAPGAAGTVLAAALGATSSIPLVVTPDVPPWIGALDVVVVAGDDAADPALVTAVATGVRRGARVIVVAPNDGPLRDAAAGRAVVLPPRLSVPDDFGLTRYLAAGLATMMVVDPALRIDLDALADELDAEALRNSAAREIFTNPAKNLAERMSGRQVVLAGEGAAMLALVRHAATVLLRVAHQLVTATGGSDALVALHGGLGRETVEMSYEDSLFHDPEIDGPVPARVRTVVLCSDEERPGVIARMDALGGDVDVLSADDVPDAGLQVPGSRLEQQIAMLAVRLEMTAVYLKLVRG
;
A
#
# COMPACT_ATOMS: atom_id res chain seq x y z
N MET A 1 2.48 -36.36 17.07
CA MET A 1 3.63 -35.45 16.83
C MET A 1 3.56 -35.01 15.38
N SER A 2 2.87 -33.91 15.10
CA SER A 2 2.97 -33.29 13.77
C SER A 2 4.35 -32.68 13.68
N ALA A 3 5.12 -33.00 12.64
CA ALA A 3 6.35 -32.27 12.37
C ALA A 3 6.02 -30.78 12.32
N ALA A 4 6.78 -29.94 13.02
CA ALA A 4 6.72 -28.51 12.80
C ALA A 4 6.95 -28.26 11.30
N PRO A 5 6.17 -27.40 10.63
CA PRO A 5 6.44 -27.09 9.24
C PRO A 5 7.89 -26.59 9.16
N ALA A 6 8.69 -27.19 8.28
CA ALA A 6 10.06 -26.76 8.06
C ALA A 6 9.99 -25.32 7.55
N THR A 7 10.37 -24.35 8.39
CA THR A 7 10.50 -22.96 7.99
C THR A 7 11.58 -22.86 6.93
N LEU A 8 11.20 -22.39 5.76
CA LEU A 8 12.12 -22.16 4.65
C LEU A 8 13.06 -20.99 5.01
N ASP A 9 14.34 -21.15 4.71
CA ASP A 9 15.34 -20.09 4.90
C ASP A 9 15.11 -18.95 3.89
N LEU A 10 15.12 -17.70 4.35
CA LEU A 10 14.96 -16.53 3.49
C LEU A 10 16.14 -16.33 2.53
N ASP A 11 17.32 -16.89 2.83
CA ASP A 11 18.48 -16.85 1.94
C ASP A 11 18.55 -18.05 0.98
N ASP A 12 17.67 -19.05 1.13
CA ASP A 12 17.50 -20.13 0.15
C ASP A 12 16.66 -19.65 -1.05
N VAL A 13 17.35 -19.02 -2.01
CA VAL A 13 16.73 -18.49 -3.23
C VAL A 13 16.00 -19.56 -4.04
N GLU A 14 16.60 -20.74 -4.19
CA GLU A 14 16.00 -21.84 -4.95
C GLU A 14 14.75 -22.36 -4.24
N GLY A 15 14.80 -22.50 -2.91
CA GLY A 15 13.66 -22.86 -2.10
C GLY A 15 12.52 -21.84 -2.17
N LEU A 16 12.83 -20.53 -2.15
CA LEU A 16 11.82 -19.47 -2.29
C LEU A 16 11.12 -19.53 -3.65
N ILE A 17 11.88 -19.70 -4.74
CA ILE A 17 11.33 -19.82 -6.09
C ILE A 17 10.49 -21.10 -6.22
N ALA A 18 10.95 -22.22 -5.64
CA ALA A 18 10.20 -23.48 -5.65
C ALA A 18 8.91 -23.43 -4.82
N ALA A 19 8.90 -22.62 -3.75
CA ALA A 19 7.73 -22.41 -2.90
C ALA A 19 6.69 -21.48 -3.54
N ASP A 20 7.10 -20.54 -4.41
CA ASP A 20 6.23 -19.55 -5.05
C ASP A 20 5.38 -20.14 -6.22
N ARG A 21 4.48 -21.05 -5.89
CA ARG A 21 3.63 -21.75 -6.89
C ARG A 21 2.61 -20.85 -7.56
N ASP A 22 2.19 -19.79 -6.87
CA ASP A 22 1.17 -18.85 -7.35
C ASP A 22 1.79 -17.62 -8.04
N GLY A 23 3.12 -17.54 -8.11
CA GLY A 23 3.84 -16.44 -8.77
C GLY A 23 3.72 -15.09 -8.05
N LEU A 24 3.60 -15.13 -6.72
CA LEU A 24 3.44 -13.96 -5.85
C LEU A 24 4.68 -13.06 -5.85
N LEU A 25 5.89 -13.61 -5.94
CA LEU A 25 7.12 -12.81 -6.03
C LEU A 25 7.11 -11.96 -7.29
N ARG A 26 6.70 -12.57 -8.41
CA ARG A 26 6.53 -11.86 -9.67
C ARG A 26 5.43 -10.81 -9.56
N ALA A 27 4.27 -11.17 -9.02
CA ALA A 27 3.13 -10.25 -8.90
C ALA A 27 3.46 -9.01 -8.05
N ALA A 28 4.05 -9.19 -6.87
CA ALA A 28 4.46 -8.09 -6.00
C ALA A 28 5.56 -7.21 -6.62
N SER A 29 6.36 -7.75 -7.54
CA SER A 29 7.39 -7.01 -8.28
C SER A 29 6.85 -6.22 -9.49
N MET A 30 5.55 -6.30 -9.81
CA MET A 30 4.95 -5.62 -10.98
C MET A 30 4.54 -4.17 -10.74
N ALA A 31 4.87 -3.59 -9.59
CA ALA A 31 4.50 -2.22 -9.22
C ALA A 31 4.96 -1.15 -10.25
N GLY A 32 6.23 -1.17 -10.66
CA GLY A 32 6.72 -0.23 -11.67
C GLY A 32 6.08 -0.46 -13.03
N ALA A 33 5.88 -1.72 -13.43
CA ALA A 33 5.15 -2.05 -14.67
C ALA A 33 3.70 -1.55 -14.66
N GLN A 34 2.98 -1.65 -13.54
CA GLN A 34 1.63 -1.14 -13.38
C GLN A 34 1.57 0.38 -13.51
N THR A 35 2.47 1.09 -12.83
CA THR A 35 2.57 2.56 -12.91
C THR A 35 2.93 3.00 -14.34
N ARG A 36 3.89 2.34 -14.98
CA ARG A 36 4.30 2.62 -16.36
C ARG A 36 3.17 2.38 -17.37
N ALA A 37 2.34 1.36 -17.15
CA ALA A 37 1.17 1.12 -17.99
C ALA A 37 0.15 2.27 -17.91
N VAL A 38 -0.03 2.88 -16.74
CA VAL A 38 -0.87 4.07 -16.56
C VAL A 38 -0.22 5.32 -17.15
N ALA A 39 1.10 5.48 -16.99
CA ALA A 39 1.86 6.56 -17.61
C ALA A 39 1.73 6.55 -19.14
N ALA A 40 1.85 5.35 -19.74
CA ALA A 40 1.62 5.15 -21.17
C ALA A 40 0.19 5.53 -21.59
N ALA A 41 -0.84 5.10 -20.85
CA ALA A 41 -2.23 5.48 -21.12
C ALA A 41 -2.45 7.00 -21.05
N LEU A 42 -1.81 7.68 -20.09
CA LEU A 42 -1.85 9.14 -19.98
C LEU A 42 -1.19 9.81 -21.19
N THR A 43 -0.02 9.35 -21.62
CA THR A 43 0.71 9.90 -22.79
C THR A 43 0.01 9.60 -24.11
N GLU A 44 -0.68 8.47 -24.22
CA GLU A 44 -1.49 8.08 -25.38
C GLU A 44 -2.82 8.87 -25.47
N GLY A 45 -3.15 9.68 -24.46
CA GLY A 45 -4.33 10.55 -24.47
C GLY A 45 -5.61 9.87 -24.01
N GLU A 46 -5.55 8.70 -23.36
CA GLU A 46 -6.76 7.99 -22.90
C GLU A 46 -7.61 8.82 -21.91
N LEU A 47 -6.97 9.74 -21.19
CA LEU A 47 -7.64 10.62 -20.23
C LEU A 47 -8.04 11.99 -20.81
N ASP A 48 -7.81 12.27 -22.10
CA ASP A 48 -7.99 13.62 -22.66
C ASP A 48 -9.45 14.10 -22.62
N GLU A 49 -10.43 13.18 -22.69
CA GLU A 49 -11.85 13.51 -22.55
C GLU A 49 -12.21 14.03 -21.14
N LEU A 50 -11.36 13.82 -20.13
CA LEU A 50 -11.55 14.44 -18.81
C LEU A 50 -11.16 15.91 -18.78
N ARG A 51 -10.37 16.41 -19.75
CA ARG A 51 -9.90 17.80 -19.75
C ARG A 51 -11.07 18.76 -19.90
N SER A 52 -10.97 19.90 -19.21
CA SER A 52 -11.91 21.01 -19.33
C SER A 52 -11.20 22.31 -19.02
N ASP A 53 -11.67 23.42 -19.62
CA ASP A 53 -11.20 24.76 -19.29
C ASP A 53 -11.56 25.16 -17.84
N GLN A 54 -12.51 24.44 -17.22
CA GLN A 54 -12.93 24.66 -15.85
C GLN A 54 -12.39 23.56 -14.92
N ARG A 55 -11.72 24.00 -13.86
CA ARG A 55 -11.33 23.13 -12.73
C ARG A 55 -12.59 22.51 -12.12
N PRO A 56 -12.59 21.20 -11.83
CA PRO A 56 -13.72 20.60 -11.15
C PRO A 56 -13.86 21.15 -9.74
N ARG A 57 -15.10 21.19 -9.26
CA ARG A 57 -15.42 21.54 -7.87
C ARG A 57 -14.88 20.49 -6.89
N THR A 58 -14.85 19.22 -7.29
CA THR A 58 -14.31 18.12 -6.52
C THR A 58 -13.96 16.95 -7.43
N VAL A 59 -13.02 16.12 -6.98
CA VAL A 59 -12.79 14.78 -7.49
C VAL A 59 -13.32 13.81 -6.43
N THR A 60 -14.25 12.95 -6.81
CA THR A 60 -14.84 11.95 -5.91
C THR A 60 -14.42 10.56 -6.32
N TRP A 61 -13.70 9.88 -5.44
CA TRP A 61 -13.25 8.51 -5.60
C TRP A 61 -14.29 7.55 -5.03
N VAL A 62 -14.82 6.68 -5.87
CA VAL A 62 -15.89 5.73 -5.57
C VAL A 62 -15.39 4.32 -5.83
N CYS A 63 -15.45 3.47 -4.80
CA CYS A 63 -14.92 2.10 -4.89
C CYS A 63 -15.87 1.02 -4.37
N GLY A 64 -17.10 1.35 -4.00
CA GLY A 64 -18.11 0.35 -3.60
C GLY A 64 -17.60 -0.60 -2.52
N ARG A 65 -17.63 -1.91 -2.82
CA ARG A 65 -17.12 -2.96 -1.94
C ARG A 65 -15.59 -3.03 -1.89
N GLY A 66 -14.90 -2.47 -2.88
CA GLY A 66 -13.44 -2.35 -2.95
C GLY A 66 -12.84 -1.34 -1.97
N MET A 67 -13.65 -0.71 -1.09
CA MET A 67 -13.17 0.25 -0.10
C MET A 67 -12.13 -0.34 0.88
N SER A 68 -12.20 -1.65 1.16
CA SER A 68 -11.24 -2.34 2.02
C SER A 68 -10.02 -2.92 1.29
N GLY A 69 -10.04 -2.92 -0.06
CA GLY A 69 -8.96 -3.42 -0.91
C GLY A 69 -8.08 -2.31 -1.48
N ALA A 70 -7.26 -2.66 -2.47
CA ALA A 70 -6.35 -1.75 -3.15
C ALA A 70 -7.02 -0.47 -3.72
N PRO A 71 -8.23 -0.51 -4.32
CA PRO A 71 -8.89 0.70 -4.83
C PRO A 71 -9.20 1.71 -3.71
N GLY A 72 -9.77 1.25 -2.59
CA GLY A 72 -10.11 2.12 -1.46
C GLY A 72 -8.90 2.67 -0.72
N ALA A 73 -7.87 1.83 -0.57
CA ALA A 73 -6.58 2.23 -0.01
C ALA A 73 -5.94 3.34 -0.85
N ALA A 74 -5.86 3.19 -2.17
CA ALA A 74 -5.29 4.19 -3.06
C ALA A 74 -6.03 5.53 -2.99
N GLY A 75 -7.37 5.52 -3.03
CA GLY A 75 -8.17 6.74 -2.87
C GLY A 75 -7.90 7.44 -1.53
N THR A 76 -7.84 6.68 -0.43
CA THR A 76 -7.58 7.22 0.91
C THR A 76 -6.18 7.80 1.04
N VAL A 77 -5.17 7.09 0.52
CA VAL A 77 -3.78 7.55 0.43
C VAL A 77 -3.69 8.85 -0.36
N LEU A 78 -4.29 8.90 -1.56
CA LEU A 78 -4.29 10.09 -2.41
C LEU A 78 -4.94 11.29 -1.70
N ALA A 79 -6.10 11.08 -1.08
CA ALA A 79 -6.81 12.15 -0.36
C ALA A 79 -5.97 12.70 0.80
N ALA A 80 -5.26 11.83 1.52
CA ALA A 80 -4.38 12.23 2.61
C ALA A 80 -3.09 12.91 2.13
N ALA A 81 -2.45 12.39 1.08
CA ALA A 81 -1.17 12.89 0.58
C ALA A 81 -1.32 14.21 -0.20
N LEU A 82 -2.39 14.35 -1.00
CA LEU A 82 -2.64 15.55 -1.80
C LEU A 82 -3.53 16.56 -1.08
N GLY A 83 -4.20 16.20 0.01
CA GLY A 83 -5.22 17.05 0.64
C GLY A 83 -4.71 18.42 1.09
N ALA A 84 -3.43 18.52 1.49
CA ALA A 84 -2.83 19.78 1.92
C ALA A 84 -2.33 20.66 0.75
N THR A 85 -2.11 20.07 -0.44
CA THR A 85 -1.45 20.73 -1.57
C THR A 85 -2.35 20.91 -2.79
N SER A 86 -3.40 20.09 -2.91
CA SER A 86 -4.37 20.12 -4.00
C SER A 86 -5.33 21.29 -3.84
N SER A 87 -5.56 22.02 -4.93
CA SER A 87 -6.61 23.03 -5.02
C SER A 87 -8.02 22.44 -5.18
N ILE A 88 -8.10 21.14 -5.46
CA ILE A 88 -9.33 20.39 -5.73
C ILE A 88 -9.53 19.39 -4.58
N PRO A 89 -10.66 19.46 -3.85
CA PRO A 89 -10.98 18.48 -2.82
C PRO A 89 -11.13 17.07 -3.42
N LEU A 90 -10.39 16.11 -2.86
CA LEU A 90 -10.52 14.69 -3.16
C LEU A 90 -11.34 14.01 -2.05
N VAL A 91 -12.49 13.46 -2.43
CA VAL A 91 -13.45 12.85 -1.49
C VAL A 91 -13.57 11.35 -1.79
N VAL A 92 -13.31 10.50 -0.80
CA VAL A 92 -13.36 9.04 -0.95
C VAL A 92 -14.65 8.50 -0.34
N THR A 93 -15.43 7.75 -1.12
CA THR A 93 -16.76 7.29 -0.71
C THR A 93 -17.08 5.90 -1.27
N PRO A 94 -17.95 5.12 -0.62
CA PRO A 94 -18.40 3.84 -1.18
C PRO A 94 -19.35 4.05 -2.37
N ASP A 95 -20.16 5.11 -2.35
CA ASP A 95 -21.20 5.39 -3.34
C ASP A 95 -21.17 6.85 -3.79
N VAL A 96 -21.68 7.13 -4.99
CA VAL A 96 -21.73 8.49 -5.55
C VAL A 96 -22.60 9.42 -4.67
N PRO A 97 -22.01 10.44 -4.01
CA PRO A 97 -22.74 11.33 -3.11
C PRO A 97 -23.87 12.10 -3.81
N PRO A 98 -24.95 12.46 -3.11
CA PRO A 98 -26.13 13.10 -3.72
C PRO A 98 -25.85 14.48 -4.33
N TRP A 99 -24.79 15.16 -3.88
CA TRP A 99 -24.40 16.48 -4.35
C TRP A 99 -23.59 16.47 -5.66
N ILE A 100 -23.20 15.30 -6.16
CA ILE A 100 -22.45 15.15 -7.42
C ILE A 100 -23.24 15.73 -8.60
N GLY A 101 -22.57 16.46 -9.48
CA GLY A 101 -23.14 17.07 -10.67
C GLY A 101 -22.10 17.44 -11.73
N ALA A 102 -22.51 18.28 -12.69
CA ALA A 102 -21.74 18.56 -13.90
C ALA A 102 -20.38 19.26 -13.71
N LEU A 103 -20.13 19.83 -12.52
CA LEU A 103 -18.85 20.46 -12.19
C LEU A 103 -17.88 19.52 -11.48
N ASP A 104 -18.26 18.25 -11.27
CA ASP A 104 -17.45 17.29 -10.53
C ASP A 104 -16.82 16.26 -11.46
N VAL A 105 -15.76 15.63 -10.96
CA VAL A 105 -15.14 14.45 -11.56
C VAL A 105 -15.37 13.27 -10.64
N VAL A 106 -15.82 12.14 -11.18
CA VAL A 106 -16.03 10.90 -10.44
C VAL A 106 -15.05 9.85 -10.95
N VAL A 107 -14.20 9.35 -10.07
CA VAL A 107 -13.33 8.20 -10.31
C VAL A 107 -14.02 6.97 -9.75
N VAL A 108 -14.41 6.04 -10.61
CA VAL A 108 -14.97 4.74 -10.21
C VAL A 108 -13.86 3.70 -10.32
N ALA A 109 -13.35 3.22 -9.19
CA ALA A 109 -12.20 2.32 -9.13
C ALA A 109 -12.57 0.96 -8.54
N GLY A 110 -12.17 -0.12 -9.22
CA GLY A 110 -12.40 -1.48 -8.75
C GLY A 110 -11.86 -2.54 -9.69
N ASP A 111 -11.95 -3.80 -9.27
CA ASP A 111 -11.39 -4.97 -9.93
C ASP A 111 -12.46 -5.91 -10.53
N ASP A 112 -13.75 -5.73 -10.17
CA ASP A 112 -14.87 -6.52 -10.69
C ASP A 112 -15.80 -5.69 -11.59
N ALA A 113 -15.82 -6.01 -12.88
CA ALA A 113 -16.69 -5.37 -13.87
C ALA A 113 -18.19 -5.73 -13.73
N ALA A 114 -18.52 -6.73 -12.89
CA ALA A 114 -19.88 -7.10 -12.58
C ALA A 114 -20.39 -6.51 -11.25
N ASP A 115 -19.56 -5.75 -10.50
CA ASP A 115 -19.98 -5.15 -9.22
C ASP A 115 -21.14 -4.16 -9.44
N PRO A 116 -22.35 -4.45 -8.93
CA PRO A 116 -23.50 -3.56 -9.09
C PRO A 116 -23.29 -2.16 -8.51
N ALA A 117 -22.44 -2.02 -7.48
CA ALA A 117 -22.12 -0.72 -6.87
C ALA A 117 -21.34 0.16 -7.86
N LEU A 118 -20.33 -0.40 -8.53
CA LEU A 118 -19.53 0.31 -9.53
C LEU A 118 -20.37 0.67 -10.77
N VAL A 119 -21.19 -0.27 -11.25
CA VAL A 119 -22.12 -0.04 -12.36
C VAL A 119 -23.10 1.10 -12.03
N THR A 120 -23.67 1.08 -10.82
CA THR A 120 -24.59 2.13 -10.34
C THR A 120 -23.87 3.47 -10.19
N ALA A 121 -22.61 3.46 -9.74
CA ALA A 121 -21.79 4.66 -9.61
C ALA A 121 -21.55 5.32 -10.97
N VAL A 122 -21.12 4.55 -11.98
CA VAL A 122 -20.93 5.05 -13.36
C VAL A 122 -22.23 5.62 -13.91
N ALA A 123 -23.31 4.84 -13.85
CA ALA A 123 -24.61 5.27 -14.37
C ALA A 123 -25.13 6.54 -13.68
N THR A 124 -24.86 6.69 -12.37
CA THR A 124 -25.28 7.87 -11.60
C THR A 124 -24.43 9.09 -11.89
N GLY A 125 -23.11 8.95 -11.98
CA GLY A 125 -22.21 10.05 -12.36
C GLY A 125 -22.57 10.61 -13.73
N VAL A 126 -22.70 9.73 -14.73
CA VAL A 126 -23.10 10.10 -16.10
C VAL A 126 -24.46 10.77 -16.13
N ARG A 127 -25.48 10.20 -15.47
CA ARG A 127 -26.83 10.79 -15.42
C ARG A 127 -26.86 12.19 -14.81
N ARG A 128 -25.97 12.48 -13.86
CA ARG A 128 -25.84 13.79 -13.21
C ARG A 128 -24.91 14.76 -13.96
N GLY A 129 -24.36 14.32 -15.10
CA GLY A 129 -23.49 15.13 -15.95
C GLY A 129 -22.05 15.27 -15.44
N ALA A 130 -21.66 14.52 -14.40
CA ALA A 130 -20.28 14.54 -13.92
C ALA A 130 -19.34 13.94 -14.97
N ARG A 131 -18.09 14.40 -15.00
CA ARG A 131 -17.04 13.73 -15.79
C ARG A 131 -16.66 12.44 -15.08
N VAL A 132 -16.86 11.29 -15.72
CA VAL A 132 -16.61 9.98 -15.10
C VAL A 132 -15.39 9.33 -15.71
N ILE A 133 -14.49 8.81 -14.87
CA ILE A 133 -13.43 7.88 -15.25
C ILE A 133 -13.63 6.55 -14.53
N VAL A 134 -13.48 5.45 -15.26
CA VAL A 134 -13.62 4.09 -14.77
C VAL A 134 -12.24 3.42 -14.77
N VAL A 135 -11.70 3.20 -13.59
CA VAL A 135 -10.41 2.53 -13.37
C VAL A 135 -10.68 1.08 -12.97
N ALA A 136 -11.19 0.29 -13.91
CA ALA A 136 -11.63 -1.10 -13.68
C ALA A 136 -11.64 -1.90 -14.98
N PRO A 137 -11.74 -3.25 -14.95
CA PRO A 137 -11.86 -4.04 -16.17
C PRO A 137 -13.05 -3.57 -17.02
N ASN A 138 -12.82 -3.38 -18.31
CA ASN A 138 -13.81 -2.84 -19.23
C ASN A 138 -14.60 -3.95 -19.91
N ASP A 139 -15.33 -4.75 -19.14
CA ASP A 139 -16.14 -5.86 -19.64
C ASP A 139 -17.56 -5.83 -19.03
N GLY A 140 -18.44 -6.67 -19.55
CA GLY A 140 -19.75 -6.93 -18.93
C GLY A 140 -20.59 -5.68 -18.63
N PRO A 141 -21.32 -5.67 -17.49
CA PRO A 141 -22.21 -4.56 -17.12
C PRO A 141 -21.52 -3.19 -17.00
N LEU A 142 -20.26 -3.16 -16.56
CA LEU A 142 -19.53 -1.90 -16.40
C LEU A 142 -19.20 -1.25 -17.75
N ARG A 143 -18.86 -2.06 -18.77
CA ARG A 143 -18.70 -1.58 -20.15
C ARG A 143 -19.99 -0.95 -20.66
N ASP A 144 -21.14 -1.59 -20.44
CA ASP A 144 -22.44 -1.09 -20.90
C ASP A 144 -22.83 0.22 -20.20
N ALA A 145 -22.52 0.36 -18.91
CA ALA A 145 -22.75 1.59 -18.16
C ALA A 145 -21.88 2.75 -18.68
N ALA A 146 -20.60 2.47 -18.96
CA ALA A 146 -19.61 3.45 -19.38
C ALA A 146 -19.75 3.87 -20.87
N ALA A 147 -20.29 2.98 -21.72
CA ALA A 147 -20.27 3.09 -23.19
C ALA A 147 -20.49 4.52 -23.73
N GLY A 148 -19.41 5.12 -24.23
CA GLY A 148 -19.38 6.43 -24.90
C GLY A 148 -19.69 7.64 -23.99
N ARG A 149 -19.69 7.47 -22.66
CA ARG A 149 -20.11 8.50 -21.69
C ARG A 149 -19.16 8.65 -20.51
N ALA A 150 -18.14 7.81 -20.41
CA ALA A 150 -17.11 7.85 -19.39
C ALA A 150 -15.77 7.49 -20.02
N VAL A 151 -14.70 8.07 -19.48
CA VAL A 151 -13.33 7.63 -19.75
C VAL A 151 -13.11 6.28 -19.10
N VAL A 152 -12.46 5.35 -19.80
CA VAL A 152 -12.21 4.01 -19.27
C VAL A 152 -10.73 3.73 -19.32
N LEU A 153 -10.17 3.37 -18.16
CA LEU A 153 -8.77 3.03 -17.95
C LEU A 153 -8.67 1.56 -17.46
N PRO A 154 -8.81 0.58 -18.37
CA PRO A 154 -8.76 -0.83 -18.00
C PRO A 154 -7.34 -1.24 -17.57
N PRO A 155 -7.20 -2.30 -16.76
CA PRO A 155 -5.87 -2.85 -16.46
C PRO A 155 -5.22 -3.39 -17.75
N ARG A 156 -4.04 -2.85 -18.09
CA ARG A 156 -3.20 -3.36 -19.20
C ARG A 156 -2.35 -4.57 -18.80
N LEU A 157 -2.19 -4.79 -17.50
CA LEU A 157 -1.45 -5.90 -16.91
C LEU A 157 -2.39 -6.69 -16.01
N SER A 158 -2.27 -8.01 -16.05
CA SER A 158 -2.95 -8.89 -15.10
C SER A 158 -2.10 -9.03 -13.84
N VAL A 159 -2.58 -8.44 -12.74
CA VAL A 159 -1.97 -8.49 -11.42
C VAL A 159 -3.08 -8.82 -10.41
N PRO A 160 -2.85 -9.72 -9.44
CA PRO A 160 -3.80 -9.96 -8.36
C PRO A 160 -4.17 -8.66 -7.61
N ASP A 161 -5.42 -8.56 -7.13
CA ASP A 161 -5.92 -7.34 -6.45
C ASP A 161 -5.09 -6.96 -5.22
N ASP A 162 -4.50 -7.93 -4.52
CA ASP A 162 -3.64 -7.70 -3.35
C ASP A 162 -2.42 -6.82 -3.67
N PHE A 163 -1.98 -6.76 -4.93
CA PHE A 163 -0.83 -5.98 -5.40
C PHE A 163 -1.24 -4.84 -6.35
N GLY A 164 -2.53 -4.46 -6.35
CA GLY A 164 -3.11 -3.47 -7.26
C GLY A 164 -2.93 -2.02 -6.82
N LEU A 165 -2.42 -1.74 -5.61
CA LEU A 165 -2.40 -0.39 -5.03
C LEU A 165 -1.73 0.63 -5.96
N THR A 166 -0.57 0.27 -6.52
CA THR A 166 0.24 1.16 -7.37
C THR A 166 -0.47 1.52 -8.67
N ARG A 167 -1.23 0.59 -9.28
CA ARG A 167 -2.10 0.91 -10.42
C ARG A 167 -3.12 1.98 -10.06
N TYR A 168 -3.85 1.80 -8.97
CA TYR A 168 -4.89 2.75 -8.57
C TYR A 168 -4.31 4.10 -8.13
N LEU A 169 -3.18 4.09 -7.44
CA LEU A 169 -2.44 5.29 -7.07
C LEU A 169 -2.02 6.05 -8.33
N ALA A 170 -1.38 5.39 -9.30
CA ALA A 170 -0.98 6.00 -10.56
C ALA A 170 -2.18 6.54 -11.35
N ALA A 171 -3.30 5.81 -11.40
CA ALA A 171 -4.52 6.25 -12.08
C ALA A 171 -5.13 7.50 -11.43
N GLY A 172 -5.11 7.57 -10.10
CA GLY A 172 -5.55 8.75 -9.37
C GLY A 172 -4.63 9.94 -9.56
N LEU A 173 -3.31 9.75 -9.52
CA LEU A 173 -2.32 10.79 -9.83
C LEU A 173 -2.50 11.32 -11.26
N ALA A 174 -2.63 10.42 -12.25
CA ALA A 174 -2.89 10.78 -13.64
C ALA A 174 -4.19 11.58 -13.77
N THR A 175 -5.27 11.15 -13.11
CA THR A 175 -6.54 11.88 -13.07
C THR A 175 -6.35 13.28 -12.51
N MET A 176 -5.64 13.41 -11.37
CA MET A 176 -5.39 14.68 -10.71
C MET A 176 -4.54 15.62 -11.58
N MET A 177 -3.52 15.11 -12.27
CA MET A 177 -2.70 15.88 -13.22
C MET A 177 -3.51 16.39 -14.42
N VAL A 178 -4.49 15.62 -14.89
CA VAL A 178 -5.36 16.01 -16.00
C VAL A 178 -6.33 17.11 -15.59
N VAL A 179 -6.86 17.07 -14.36
CA VAL A 179 -7.87 18.04 -13.88
C VAL A 179 -7.27 19.24 -13.14
N ASP A 180 -6.03 19.12 -12.64
CA ASP A 180 -5.23 20.20 -12.06
C ASP A 180 -3.90 20.36 -12.81
N PRO A 181 -3.81 21.30 -13.78
CA PRO A 181 -2.57 21.57 -14.51
C PRO A 181 -1.39 22.06 -13.66
N ALA A 182 -1.63 22.45 -12.40
CA ALA A 182 -0.57 22.84 -11.47
C ALA A 182 0.11 21.61 -10.85
N LEU A 183 -0.58 20.47 -10.78
CA LEU A 183 0.00 19.23 -10.30
C LEU A 183 0.85 18.59 -11.41
N ARG A 184 2.16 18.51 -11.16
CA ARG A 184 3.11 17.86 -12.05
C ARG A 184 3.83 16.77 -11.29
N ILE A 185 3.59 15.53 -11.67
CA ILE A 185 4.25 14.33 -11.16
C ILE A 185 4.77 13.57 -12.39
N ASP A 186 6.00 13.08 -12.31
CA ASP A 186 6.58 12.26 -13.36
C ASP A 186 6.26 10.79 -13.05
N LEU A 187 5.27 10.24 -13.75
CA LEU A 187 4.84 8.85 -13.54
C LEU A 187 5.85 7.83 -14.08
N ASP A 188 6.65 8.20 -15.09
CA ASP A 188 7.71 7.32 -15.60
C ASP A 188 8.85 7.24 -14.60
N ALA A 189 9.27 8.38 -14.03
CA ALA A 189 10.27 8.38 -12.95
C ALA A 189 9.77 7.64 -11.70
N LEU A 190 8.49 7.77 -11.34
CA LEU A 190 7.89 6.98 -10.27
C LEU A 190 7.94 5.48 -10.59
N ALA A 191 7.62 5.08 -11.83
CA ALA A 191 7.70 3.69 -12.24
C ALA A 191 9.12 3.13 -12.14
N ASP A 192 10.13 3.89 -12.55
CA ASP A 192 11.54 3.51 -12.47
C ASP A 192 11.99 3.34 -11.00
N GLU A 193 11.55 4.21 -10.09
CA GLU A 193 11.86 4.05 -8.66
C GLU A 193 11.16 2.81 -8.06
N LEU A 194 9.94 2.50 -8.48
CA LEU A 194 9.24 1.29 -8.03
C LEU A 194 9.91 0.01 -8.55
N ASP A 195 10.44 0.02 -9.77
CA ASP A 195 11.26 -1.09 -10.28
C ASP A 195 12.57 -1.21 -9.50
N ALA A 196 13.19 -0.08 -9.13
CA ALA A 196 14.38 -0.08 -8.28
C ALA A 196 14.08 -0.63 -6.87
N GLU A 197 12.95 -0.27 -6.25
CA GLU A 197 12.50 -0.84 -4.98
C GLU A 197 12.25 -2.36 -5.09
N ALA A 198 11.58 -2.82 -6.14
CA ALA A 198 11.36 -4.24 -6.39
C ALA A 198 12.69 -5.01 -6.56
N LEU A 199 13.65 -4.44 -7.30
CA LEU A 199 14.99 -5.01 -7.43
C LEU A 199 15.74 -5.06 -6.09
N ARG A 200 15.64 -4.01 -5.28
CA ARG A 200 16.23 -3.96 -3.94
C ARG A 200 15.64 -5.01 -3.00
N ASN A 201 14.39 -5.39 -3.23
CA ASN A 201 13.68 -6.42 -2.48
C ASN A 201 13.69 -7.81 -3.17
N SER A 202 14.46 -8.00 -4.24
CA SER A 202 14.48 -9.25 -5.03
C SER A 202 14.90 -10.47 -4.21
N ALA A 203 14.31 -11.62 -4.52
CA ALA A 203 14.58 -12.90 -3.84
C ALA A 203 16.06 -13.30 -3.92
N ALA A 204 16.79 -12.87 -4.95
CA ALA A 204 18.21 -13.16 -5.13
C ALA A 204 19.14 -12.39 -4.18
N ARG A 205 18.64 -11.37 -3.48
CA ARG A 205 19.46 -10.59 -2.53
C ARG A 205 19.40 -11.20 -1.13
N GLU A 206 20.55 -11.20 -0.46
CA GLU A 206 20.70 -11.68 0.91
C GLU A 206 19.92 -10.78 1.89
N ILE A 207 19.45 -11.36 2.99
CA ILE A 207 18.55 -10.73 3.96
C ILE A 207 19.02 -9.36 4.49
N PHE A 208 20.32 -9.19 4.71
CA PHE A 208 20.87 -7.94 5.25
C PHE A 208 20.90 -6.80 4.23
N THR A 209 20.80 -7.10 2.93
CA THR A 209 20.71 -6.10 1.84
C THR A 209 19.29 -5.92 1.30
N ASN A 210 18.36 -6.75 1.75
CA ASN A 210 16.98 -6.81 1.26
C ASN A 210 16.00 -6.28 2.32
N PRO A 211 15.48 -5.04 2.17
CA PRO A 211 14.57 -4.43 3.14
C PRO A 211 13.33 -5.29 3.45
N ALA A 212 12.73 -5.91 2.44
CA ALA A 212 11.53 -6.73 2.60
C ALA A 212 11.81 -8.06 3.33
N LYS A 213 12.90 -8.77 3.02
CA LYS A 213 13.31 -9.97 3.77
C LYS A 213 13.65 -9.64 5.22
N ASN A 214 14.35 -8.53 5.44
CA ASN A 214 14.70 -8.08 6.78
C ASN A 214 13.44 -7.76 7.60
N LEU A 215 12.45 -7.07 7.00
CA LEU A 215 11.18 -6.81 7.65
C LEU A 215 10.41 -8.11 7.93
N ALA A 216 10.42 -9.07 7.01
CA ALA A 216 9.79 -10.38 7.20
C ALA A 216 10.39 -11.15 8.39
N GLU A 217 11.72 -11.17 8.52
CA GLU A 217 12.40 -11.78 9.67
C GLU A 217 12.05 -11.09 10.99
N ARG A 218 12.02 -9.75 11.01
CA ARG A 218 11.62 -8.97 12.20
C ARG A 218 10.15 -9.18 12.56
N MET A 219 9.28 -9.49 11.60
CA MET A 219 7.88 -9.82 11.86
C MET A 219 7.64 -11.29 12.23
N SER A 220 8.54 -12.20 11.85
CA SER A 220 8.33 -13.63 12.02
C SER A 220 8.22 -14.03 13.49
N GLY A 221 7.20 -14.85 13.81
CA GLY A 221 6.97 -15.35 15.17
C GLY A 221 6.51 -14.30 16.19
N ARG A 222 6.14 -13.08 15.76
CA ARG A 222 5.75 -11.97 16.65
C ARG A 222 4.32 -11.50 16.38
N GLN A 223 3.68 -10.95 17.41
CA GLN A 223 2.49 -10.12 17.23
C GLN A 223 2.93 -8.76 16.69
N VAL A 224 2.36 -8.32 15.56
CA VAL A 224 2.83 -7.11 14.87
C VAL A 224 1.82 -5.99 14.97
N VAL A 225 2.31 -4.80 15.34
CA VAL A 225 1.60 -3.53 15.24
C VAL A 225 2.25 -2.70 14.14
N LEU A 226 1.48 -2.31 13.13
CA LEU A 226 1.87 -1.33 12.13
C LEU A 226 1.25 0.02 12.49
N ALA A 227 2.09 1.02 12.73
CA ALA A 227 1.68 2.37 13.05
C ALA A 227 2.03 3.32 11.90
N GLY A 228 1.10 4.20 11.50
CA GLY A 228 1.38 5.24 10.51
C GLY A 228 1.46 6.63 11.15
N GLU A 229 2.57 7.34 10.95
CA GLU A 229 2.69 8.76 11.30
C GLU A 229 1.95 9.61 10.25
N GLY A 230 0.91 10.31 10.70
CA GLY A 230 0.05 11.10 9.82
C GLY A 230 -0.98 10.27 9.03
N ALA A 231 -1.90 10.98 8.37
CA ALA A 231 -3.05 10.36 7.72
C ALA A 231 -2.69 9.47 6.52
N ALA A 232 -1.66 9.85 5.76
CA ALA A 232 -1.26 9.14 4.56
C ALA A 232 -0.57 7.80 4.89
N MET A 233 0.34 7.79 5.88
CA MET A 233 0.95 6.54 6.36
C MET A 233 -0.07 5.68 7.11
N LEU A 234 -1.03 6.27 7.84
CA LEU A 234 -2.13 5.50 8.44
C LEU A 234 -2.95 4.75 7.38
N ALA A 235 -3.23 5.39 6.24
CA ALA A 235 -3.91 4.73 5.13
C ALA A 235 -3.07 3.59 4.55
N LEU A 236 -1.76 3.79 4.41
CA LEU A 236 -0.83 2.77 3.93
C LEU A 236 -0.72 1.57 4.89
N VAL A 237 -0.60 1.77 6.20
CA VAL A 237 -0.52 0.64 7.15
C VAL A 237 -1.80 -0.18 7.19
N ARG A 238 -2.97 0.43 6.94
CA ARG A 238 -4.23 -0.30 6.81
C ARG A 238 -4.24 -1.18 5.57
N HIS A 239 -3.74 -0.68 4.44
CA HIS A 239 -3.53 -1.49 3.23
C HIS A 239 -2.56 -2.66 3.51
N ALA A 240 -1.40 -2.36 4.09
CA ALA A 240 -0.40 -3.37 4.42
C ALA A 240 -0.94 -4.46 5.35
N ALA A 241 -1.74 -4.10 6.36
CA ALA A 241 -2.41 -5.06 7.23
C ALA A 241 -3.41 -5.95 6.46
N THR A 242 -4.17 -5.40 5.52
CA THR A 242 -5.03 -6.20 4.63
C THR A 242 -4.21 -7.18 3.79
N VAL A 243 -3.10 -6.75 3.19
CA VAL A 243 -2.22 -7.61 2.38
C VAL A 243 -1.57 -8.69 3.24
N LEU A 244 -1.04 -8.35 4.41
CA LEU A 244 -0.45 -9.31 5.35
C LEU A 244 -1.47 -10.36 5.80
N LEU A 245 -2.73 -9.97 5.99
CA LEU A 245 -3.81 -10.91 6.29
C LEU A 245 -4.12 -11.82 5.10
N ARG A 246 -4.31 -11.26 3.90
CA ARG A 246 -4.75 -12.01 2.71
C ARG A 246 -3.67 -12.90 2.12
N VAL A 247 -2.42 -12.45 2.12
CA VAL A 247 -1.28 -13.13 1.50
C VAL A 247 -0.51 -13.96 2.52
N ALA A 248 -0.08 -13.36 3.63
CA ALA A 248 0.76 -14.02 4.63
C ALA A 248 -0.03 -14.76 5.74
N HIS A 249 -1.36 -14.64 5.73
CA HIS A 249 -2.24 -15.10 6.81
C HIS A 249 -1.80 -14.59 8.19
N GLN A 250 -1.21 -13.39 8.23
CA GLN A 250 -0.68 -12.79 9.44
C GLN A 250 -1.67 -11.79 10.02
N LEU A 251 -2.00 -11.97 11.30
CA LEU A 251 -2.79 -11.02 12.06
C LEU A 251 -1.92 -9.82 12.44
N VAL A 252 -2.31 -8.63 12.01
CA VAL A 252 -1.57 -7.38 12.22
C VAL A 252 -2.54 -6.29 12.64
N THR A 253 -2.19 -5.55 13.69
CA THR A 253 -2.95 -4.37 14.11
C THR A 253 -2.44 -3.15 13.37
N ALA A 254 -3.30 -2.46 12.62
CA ALA A 254 -2.99 -1.18 11.98
C ALA A 254 -3.52 -0.01 12.82
N THR A 255 -2.66 0.96 13.17
CA THR A 255 -3.02 2.08 14.03
C THR A 255 -2.29 3.38 13.68
N GLY A 256 -2.67 4.50 14.28
CA GLY A 256 -1.95 5.78 14.15
C GLY A 256 -0.70 5.81 15.04
N GLY A 257 0.32 6.57 14.63
CA GLY A 257 1.56 6.76 15.40
C GLY A 257 1.32 7.23 16.84
N SER A 258 0.35 8.12 17.05
CA SER A 258 -0.06 8.59 18.38
C SER A 258 -0.63 7.48 19.27
N ASP A 259 -1.44 6.60 18.70
CA ASP A 259 -2.07 5.50 19.44
C ASP A 259 -1.04 4.42 19.78
N ALA A 260 -0.11 4.14 18.86
CA ALA A 260 1.02 3.26 19.13
C ALA A 260 1.88 3.81 20.28
N LEU A 261 2.16 5.12 20.29
CA LEU A 261 2.89 5.77 21.38
C LEU A 261 2.18 5.62 22.73
N VAL A 262 0.86 5.82 22.75
CA VAL A 262 0.05 5.64 23.98
C VAL A 262 0.11 4.18 24.46
N ALA A 263 0.01 3.22 23.54
CA ALA A 263 0.08 1.80 23.87
C ALA A 263 1.47 1.39 24.41
N LEU A 264 2.56 1.87 23.79
CA LEU A 264 3.93 1.66 24.23
C LEU A 264 4.16 2.26 25.63
N HIS A 265 3.69 3.49 25.86
CA HIS A 265 3.75 4.11 27.19
C HIS A 265 2.94 3.32 28.23
N GLY A 266 1.82 2.73 27.82
CA GLY A 266 1.01 1.82 28.65
C GLY A 266 1.62 0.45 28.90
N GLY A 267 2.78 0.14 28.32
CA GLY A 267 3.55 -1.07 28.57
C GLY A 267 3.48 -2.16 27.49
N LEU A 268 2.87 -1.87 26.34
CA LEU A 268 2.87 -2.80 25.20
C LEU A 268 4.32 -3.21 24.86
N GLY A 269 4.59 -4.52 24.87
CA GLY A 269 5.90 -5.06 24.51
C GLY A 269 6.97 -4.99 25.61
N ARG A 270 6.69 -4.50 26.82
CA ARG A 270 7.67 -4.46 27.93
C ARG A 270 8.17 -5.85 28.33
N GLU A 271 7.27 -6.83 28.41
CA GLU A 271 7.63 -8.23 28.70
C GLU A 271 8.53 -8.85 27.61
N THR A 272 8.46 -8.34 26.37
CA THR A 272 9.35 -8.76 25.28
C THR A 272 10.78 -8.23 25.46
N VAL A 273 10.92 -7.03 26.04
CA VAL A 273 12.22 -6.39 26.29
C VAL A 273 12.88 -6.91 27.58
N GLU A 274 12.07 -7.28 28.57
CA GLU A 274 12.57 -7.77 29.87
C GLU A 274 13.05 -9.23 29.83
N MET A 275 12.62 -10.04 28.85
CA MET A 275 13.19 -11.38 28.61
C MET A 275 14.52 -11.27 27.88
N SER A 276 15.63 -11.55 28.58
CA SER A 276 16.94 -11.63 27.92
C SER A 276 17.03 -12.86 26.99
N TYR A 277 17.99 -12.86 26.06
CA TYR A 277 18.27 -14.04 25.24
C TYR A 277 18.59 -15.28 26.11
N GLU A 278 19.26 -15.07 27.24
CA GLU A 278 19.59 -16.13 28.20
C GLU A 278 18.31 -16.66 28.87
N ASP A 279 17.42 -15.80 29.35
CA ASP A 279 16.14 -16.21 29.94
C ASP A 279 15.28 -16.98 28.94
N SER A 280 15.29 -16.58 27.66
CA SER A 280 14.60 -17.29 26.60
C SER A 280 15.23 -18.65 26.24
N LEU A 281 16.54 -18.83 26.42
CA LEU A 281 17.24 -20.08 26.11
C LEU A 281 17.01 -21.14 27.18
N PHE A 282 16.81 -20.70 28.44
CA PHE A 282 16.57 -21.57 29.58
C PHE A 282 15.09 -21.68 29.98
N HIS A 283 14.18 -20.96 29.29
CA HIS A 283 12.74 -21.00 29.55
C HIS A 283 12.16 -22.40 29.27
N ASP A 284 11.71 -23.08 30.32
CA ASP A 284 11.03 -24.36 30.24
C ASP A 284 9.50 -24.15 30.32
N PRO A 285 8.73 -24.39 29.23
CA PRO A 285 7.29 -24.19 29.24
C PRO A 285 6.51 -25.01 30.28
N GLU A 286 7.08 -26.13 30.76
CA GLU A 286 6.46 -26.97 31.80
C GLU A 286 6.70 -26.43 33.22
N ILE A 287 7.76 -25.62 33.41
CA ILE A 287 8.16 -25.09 34.72
C ILE A 287 7.85 -23.59 34.85
N ASP A 288 8.15 -22.81 33.81
CA ASP A 288 8.09 -21.34 33.80
C ASP A 288 6.78 -20.78 33.22
N GLY A 289 5.93 -21.64 32.65
CA GLY A 289 4.67 -21.25 32.03
C GLY A 289 4.81 -20.78 30.58
N PRO A 290 3.74 -20.27 29.94
CA PRO A 290 3.78 -19.87 28.54
C PRO A 290 4.65 -18.61 28.34
N VAL A 291 5.52 -18.63 27.33
CA VAL A 291 6.32 -17.46 26.93
C VAL A 291 5.38 -16.33 26.52
N PRO A 292 5.55 -15.10 27.05
CA PRO A 292 4.80 -13.93 26.62
C PRO A 292 4.87 -13.73 25.10
N ALA A 293 3.75 -13.33 24.49
CA ALA A 293 3.73 -13.03 23.07
C ALA A 293 4.66 -11.85 22.78
N ARG A 294 5.68 -12.08 21.94
CA ARG A 294 6.61 -11.03 21.55
C ARG A 294 5.90 -10.02 20.65
N VAL A 295 5.86 -8.76 21.05
CA VAL A 295 5.24 -7.70 20.26
C VAL A 295 6.32 -6.93 19.50
N ARG A 296 6.13 -6.76 18.19
CA ARG A 296 6.94 -5.89 17.32
C ARG A 296 6.10 -4.72 16.85
N THR A 297 6.56 -3.50 17.12
CA THR A 297 5.92 -2.29 16.58
C THR A 297 6.76 -1.75 15.43
N VAL A 298 6.15 -1.55 14.27
CA VAL A 298 6.79 -0.90 13.11
C VAL A 298 6.05 0.39 12.81
N VAL A 299 6.74 1.52 12.84
CA VAL A 299 6.19 2.85 12.60
C VAL A 299 6.61 3.34 11.23
N LEU A 300 5.65 3.55 10.32
CA LEU A 300 5.87 4.12 9.01
C LEU A 300 5.76 5.64 9.10
N CYS A 301 6.75 6.35 8.58
CA CYS A 301 6.75 7.81 8.51
C CYS A 301 7.35 8.30 7.20
N SER A 302 7.12 9.58 6.89
CA SER A 302 7.87 10.23 5.81
C SER A 302 9.35 10.36 6.16
N ASP A 303 10.21 10.51 5.15
CA ASP A 303 11.65 10.71 5.38
C ASP A 303 11.93 12.01 6.16
N GLU A 304 11.11 13.06 5.96
CA GLU A 304 11.20 14.33 6.68
C GLU A 304 10.90 14.18 8.18
N GLU A 305 9.89 13.38 8.53
CA GLU A 305 9.46 13.20 9.93
C GLU A 305 10.32 12.17 10.68
N ARG A 306 11.07 11.32 9.96
CA ARG A 306 11.80 10.17 10.52
C ARG A 306 12.67 10.53 11.74
N PRO A 307 13.52 11.57 11.73
CA PRO A 307 14.34 11.89 12.90
C PRO A 307 13.51 12.20 14.16
N GLY A 308 12.38 12.89 13.97
CA GLY A 308 11.46 13.24 15.05
C GLY A 308 10.70 12.03 15.59
N VAL A 309 10.29 11.12 14.71
CA VAL A 309 9.63 9.86 15.09
C VAL A 309 10.60 8.96 15.87
N ILE A 310 11.85 8.78 15.40
CA ILE A 310 12.88 8.01 16.11
C ILE A 310 13.09 8.56 17.52
N ALA A 311 13.36 9.85 17.66
CA ALA A 311 13.60 10.48 18.96
C ALA A 311 12.42 10.28 19.93
N ARG A 312 11.19 10.25 19.41
CA ARG A 312 9.98 10.03 20.20
C ARG A 312 9.80 8.57 20.62
N MET A 313 10.14 7.62 19.76
CA MET A 313 9.99 6.18 20.01
C MET A 313 11.11 5.63 20.90
N ASP A 314 12.35 6.07 20.71
CA ASP A 314 13.52 5.66 21.52
C ASP A 314 13.33 5.99 23.01
N ALA A 315 12.67 7.12 23.30
CA ALA A 315 12.40 7.57 24.66
C ALA A 315 11.53 6.60 25.48
N LEU A 316 10.81 5.69 24.83
CA LEU A 316 9.83 4.80 25.47
C LEU A 316 10.40 3.43 25.84
N GLY A 317 11.57 3.06 25.30
CA GLY A 317 12.21 1.76 25.58
C GLY A 317 11.33 0.58 25.15
N GLY A 318 11.38 0.22 23.86
CA GLY A 318 10.59 -0.86 23.27
C GLY A 318 11.23 -1.41 22.00
N ASP A 319 10.78 -2.59 21.58
CA ASP A 319 11.20 -3.22 20.33
C ASP A 319 10.45 -2.58 19.14
N VAL A 320 10.86 -1.35 18.80
CA VAL A 320 10.23 -0.47 17.81
C VAL A 320 11.14 -0.24 16.62
N ASP A 321 10.64 -0.52 15.42
CA ASP A 321 11.31 -0.19 14.16
C ASP A 321 10.65 1.04 13.54
N VAL A 322 11.42 2.10 13.27
CA VAL A 322 10.93 3.23 12.47
C VAL A 322 11.34 3.01 11.02
N LEU A 323 10.37 2.99 10.11
CA LEU A 323 10.54 2.70 8.68
C LEU A 323 10.15 3.90 7.83
N SER A 324 10.99 4.26 6.88
CA SER A 324 10.69 5.25 5.84
C SER A 324 11.19 4.74 4.49
N ALA A 325 10.89 5.47 3.40
CA ALA A 325 11.26 5.03 2.06
C ALA A 325 12.78 4.93 1.89
N ASP A 326 13.53 5.86 2.46
CA ASP A 326 14.99 5.90 2.41
C ASP A 326 15.69 4.86 3.31
N ASP A 327 14.93 4.10 4.11
CA ASP A 327 15.48 3.06 4.99
C ASP A 327 15.88 1.80 4.19
N VAL A 328 16.98 1.93 3.46
CA VAL A 328 17.52 0.93 2.53
C VAL A 328 18.96 0.60 2.97
N PRO A 329 19.27 -0.68 3.25
CA PRO A 329 20.64 -1.11 3.50
C PRO A 329 21.53 -0.80 2.29
N ASP A 330 22.76 -0.33 2.55
CA ASP A 330 23.77 0.07 1.55
C ASP A 330 23.40 1.24 0.63
N ALA A 331 22.38 2.04 0.95
CA ALA A 331 22.15 3.29 0.23
C ALA A 331 23.27 4.31 0.51
N GLY A 332 23.96 4.74 -0.55
CA GLY A 332 24.85 5.91 -0.50
C GLY A 332 24.09 7.21 -0.24
N LEU A 333 24.78 8.36 -0.27
CA LEU A 333 24.16 9.69 -0.12
C LEU A 333 23.02 9.88 -1.14
N GLN A 334 21.78 9.83 -0.64
CA GLN A 334 20.55 10.02 -1.41
C GLN A 334 20.35 11.50 -1.79
N VAL A 335 19.66 11.73 -2.91
CA VAL A 335 19.26 13.07 -3.38
C VAL A 335 18.09 13.57 -2.51
N PRO A 336 17.99 14.86 -2.16
CA PRO A 336 16.99 15.33 -1.20
C PRO A 336 15.54 15.09 -1.67
N GLY A 337 14.73 14.54 -0.76
CA GLY A 337 13.28 14.72 -0.67
C GLY A 337 12.45 14.15 -1.80
N SER A 338 12.36 12.82 -1.90
CA SER A 338 11.32 12.16 -2.69
C SER A 338 9.94 12.66 -2.23
N ARG A 339 8.98 12.80 -3.15
CA ARG A 339 7.65 13.27 -2.77
C ARG A 339 6.90 12.22 -1.95
N LEU A 340 5.96 12.66 -1.12
CA LEU A 340 5.23 11.77 -0.22
C LEU A 340 4.50 10.63 -0.98
N GLU A 341 3.93 10.91 -2.15
CA GLU A 341 3.29 9.89 -2.99
C GLU A 341 4.27 8.81 -3.48
N GLN A 342 5.51 9.19 -3.78
CA GLN A 342 6.59 8.27 -4.18
C GLN A 342 7.03 7.43 -2.98
N GLN A 343 7.25 8.06 -1.82
CA GLN A 343 7.60 7.34 -0.58
C GLN A 343 6.55 6.30 -0.21
N ILE A 344 5.27 6.67 -0.29
CA ILE A 344 4.15 5.75 0.00
C ILE A 344 4.13 4.59 -0.98
N ALA A 345 4.30 4.85 -2.28
CA ALA A 345 4.33 3.81 -3.29
C ALA A 345 5.50 2.83 -3.07
N MET A 346 6.70 3.33 -2.74
CA MET A 346 7.86 2.49 -2.42
C MET A 346 7.62 1.63 -1.18
N LEU A 347 7.12 2.22 -0.09
CA LEU A 347 6.80 1.49 1.14
C LEU A 347 5.71 0.44 0.91
N ALA A 348 4.72 0.71 0.05
CA ALA A 348 3.72 -0.27 -0.33
C ALA A 348 4.35 -1.51 -0.97
N VAL A 349 5.24 -1.33 -1.96
CA VAL A 349 5.97 -2.44 -2.61
C VAL A 349 6.77 -3.24 -1.59
N ARG A 350 7.48 -2.55 -0.69
CA ARG A 350 8.26 -3.20 0.37
C ARG A 350 7.39 -4.07 1.28
N LEU A 351 6.23 -3.58 1.70
CA LEU A 351 5.30 -4.29 2.58
C LEU A 351 4.59 -5.45 1.86
N GLU A 352 4.22 -5.25 0.61
CA GLU A 352 3.63 -6.29 -0.24
C GLU A 352 4.62 -7.44 -0.46
N MET A 353 5.88 -7.16 -0.78
CA MET A 353 6.93 -8.18 -0.89
C MET A 353 7.26 -8.82 0.46
N THR A 354 7.21 -8.07 1.57
CA THR A 354 7.34 -8.62 2.93
C THR A 354 6.26 -9.66 3.22
N ALA A 355 5.01 -9.40 2.83
CA ALA A 355 3.91 -10.34 2.97
C ALA A 355 4.15 -11.62 2.16
N VAL A 356 4.69 -11.50 0.94
CA VAL A 356 5.07 -12.67 0.13
C VAL A 356 6.16 -13.49 0.83
N TYR A 357 7.23 -12.87 1.33
CA TYR A 357 8.28 -13.60 2.05
C TYR A 357 7.75 -14.30 3.30
N LEU A 358 6.90 -13.64 4.10
CA LEU A 358 6.25 -14.26 5.26
C LEU A 358 5.38 -15.46 4.89
N LYS A 359 4.69 -15.41 3.74
CA LYS A 359 3.92 -16.54 3.22
C LYS A 359 4.83 -17.71 2.86
N LEU A 360 5.87 -17.46 2.04
CA LEU A 360 6.77 -18.49 1.54
C LEU A 360 7.54 -19.20 2.66
N VAL A 361 7.96 -18.47 3.70
CA VAL A 361 8.67 -19.05 4.85
C VAL A 361 7.80 -20.01 5.67
N ARG A 362 6.48 -19.78 5.73
CA ARG A 362 5.55 -20.57 6.54
C ARG A 362 4.91 -21.76 5.82
N GLY A 363 4.97 -21.81 4.48
CA GLY A 363 4.27 -22.78 3.64
C GLY A 363 2.92 -22.27 3.18
#